data_AF-A0A163HGR5-F1
#
_entry.id   AF-A0A163HGR5-F1
#
_cell.length_a   1.000
_cell.length_b   1.000
_cell.length_c   1.000
_cell.angle_alpha   90.00
_cell.angle_beta   90.00
_cell.angle_gamma   90.00
#
_symmetry.space_group_name_H-M   'P 1'
#
loop_
_entity.id
_entity.type
_entity.pdbx_description
1 polymer ?
#
loop_
_entity_poly.entity_id
_entity_poly.type
_entity_poly.pdbx_seq_one_letter_code
_entity_poly.pdbx_strand_id
1 'polypeptide(L)'
;MLGLVVLGTFVLVPTVGTYMNQRQQIQALQSAVALSRNEVADLQSQRERWSDPAYITTQARERLFYTMPGEVVYLIDDDLPASQAPQEQQDVSQDVGQTRTDWMSQLVRSVTSAGAAQVAAPTIGVPDPAPTP
;
A
#
# COMPACT_ATOMS: atom_id res chain seq x y z
N MET A 1 5.73 45.14 59.10
CA MET A 1 5.04 44.55 57.94
C MET A 1 5.97 44.38 56.74
N LEU A 2 6.65 45.43 56.26
CA LEU A 2 7.49 45.37 55.05
C LEU A 2 8.65 44.36 55.10
N GLY A 3 9.34 44.21 56.24
CA GLY A 3 10.43 43.24 56.39
C GLY A 3 10.01 41.76 56.29
N LEU A 4 8.80 41.41 56.74
CA LEU A 4 8.26 40.04 56.62
C LEU A 4 7.98 39.68 55.15
N VAL A 5 7.54 40.67 54.35
CA VAL A 5 7.28 40.48 52.92
C VAL A 5 8.58 40.23 52.16
N VAL A 6 9.64 40.98 52.46
CA VAL A 6 10.95 40.81 51.82
C VAL A 6 11.55 39.44 52.17
N LEU A 7 11.50 39.05 53.45
CA LEU A 7 12.04 37.79 53.92
C LEU A 7 11.25 36.59 53.37
N GLY A 8 9.91 36.69 53.32
CA GLY A 8 9.05 35.70 52.66
C GLY A 8 9.34 35.56 51.17
N THR A 9 9.55 36.67 50.45
CA THR A 9 9.91 36.66 49.03
C THR A 9 11.26 35.99 48.78
N PHE A 10 12.26 36.30 49.61
CA PHE A 10 13.61 35.75 49.45
C PHE A 10 13.66 34.22 49.65
N VAL A 11 12.82 33.69 50.53
CA VAL A 11 12.67 32.23 50.74
C VAL A 11 11.89 31.57 49.61
N LEU A 12 10.85 32.22 49.07
CA LEU A 12 9.99 31.64 48.03
C LEU A 12 10.68 31.56 46.66
N VAL A 13 11.47 32.56 46.26
CA VAL A 13 12.12 32.61 44.94
C VAL A 13 12.90 31.33 44.58
N PRO A 14 13.80 30.78 45.43
CA PRO A 14 14.50 29.53 45.10
C PRO A 14 13.57 28.30 45.05
N THR A 15 12.46 28.30 45.79
CA THR A 15 11.48 27.19 45.77
C THR A 15 10.69 27.14 44.46
N VAL A 16 10.40 28.29 43.85
CA VAL A 16 9.69 28.35 42.56
C VAL A 16 10.57 27.82 41.43
N GLY A 17 11.86 28.18 41.41
CA GLY A 17 12.81 27.68 40.41
C GLY A 17 13.03 26.17 40.48
N THR A 18 13.15 25.62 41.69
CA THR A 18 13.30 24.17 41.90
C THR A 18 12.05 23.38 41.51
N TYR A 19 10.86 23.90 41.83
CA TYR A 19 9.59 23.29 41.40
C TYR A 19 9.46 23.25 39.86
N MET A 20 9.80 24.34 39.17
CA MET A 20 9.76 24.37 37.70
C MET A 20 10.74 23.36 37.08
N ASN A 21 11.97 23.27 37.61
CA ASN A 21 12.94 22.26 37.17
C ASN A 21 12.43 20.83 37.40
N GLN A 22 11.84 20.54 38.56
CA GLN A 22 11.24 19.23 38.83
C GLN A 22 10.11 18.90 37.85
N ARG A 23 9.25 19.86 37.54
CA ARG A 23 8.15 19.68 36.55
C ARG A 23 8.70 19.37 35.16
N GLN A 24 9.73 20.09 34.72
CA GLN A 24 10.39 19.82 33.43
C GLN A 24 11.05 18.44 33.42
N GLN A 25 11.74 18.07 34.49
CA GLN A 25 12.38 16.77 34.62
C GLN A 25 11.34 15.64 34.57
N ILE A 26 10.23 15.75 35.30
CA ILE A 26 9.14 14.77 35.27
C ILE A 26 8.56 14.64 33.86
N GLN A 27 8.33 15.76 33.16
CA GLN A 27 7.83 15.73 31.78
C GLN A 27 8.82 15.04 30.83
N ALA A 28 10.11 15.34 30.95
CA ALA A 28 11.15 14.70 30.14
C ALA A 28 11.27 13.19 30.42
N LEU A 29 11.15 12.76 31.67
CA LEU A 29 11.16 11.33 32.01
C LEU A 29 9.91 10.63 31.49
N GLN A 30 8.74 11.26 31.60
CA GLN A 30 7.49 10.71 31.07
C GLN A 30 7.53 10.55 29.55
N SER A 31 8.08 11.52 28.83
CA SER A 31 8.23 11.43 27.38
C SER A 31 9.22 10.32 26.98
N ALA A 32 10.34 10.19 27.70
CA ALA A 32 11.29 9.09 27.48
C ALA A 32 10.65 7.72 27.71
N VAL A 33 9.89 7.55 28.80
CA VAL A 33 9.17 6.30 29.08
C VAL A 33 8.12 6.00 28.00
N ALA A 34 7.39 7.02 27.53
CA ALA A 34 6.41 6.84 26.45
C ALA A 34 7.09 6.41 25.15
N LEU A 35 8.23 7.01 24.79
CA LEU A 35 9.00 6.64 23.62
C LEU A 35 9.48 5.18 23.70
N SER A 36 10.10 4.78 24.82
CA SER A 36 10.56 3.41 25.01
C SER A 36 9.41 2.39 24.99
N ARG A 37 8.25 2.74 25.54
CA ARG A 37 7.06 1.87 25.45
C ARG A 37 6.58 1.68 24.01
N ASN A 38 6.57 2.75 23.22
CA ASN A 38 6.20 2.67 21.81
C ASN A 38 7.20 1.82 21.02
N GLU A 39 8.50 1.98 21.28
CA GLU A 39 9.54 1.17 20.64
C GLU A 39 9.41 -0.32 21.01
N VAL A 40 9.17 -0.64 22.28
CA VAL A 40 8.90 -2.02 22.70
C VAL A 40 7.65 -2.59 22.03
N ALA A 41 6.57 -1.82 21.93
CA ALA A 41 5.35 -2.25 21.27
C ALA A 41 5.56 -2.53 19.77
N ASP A 42 6.31 -1.66 19.08
CA ASP A 42 6.67 -1.87 17.69
C ASP A 42 7.54 -3.13 17.52
N LEU A 43 8.59 -3.28 18.33
CA LEU A 43 9.44 -4.47 18.30
C LEU A 43 8.68 -5.77 18.60
N GLN A 44 7.69 -5.74 19.49
CA GLN A 44 6.82 -6.88 19.76
C GLN A 44 5.98 -7.23 18.54
N SER A 45 5.33 -6.23 17.92
CA SER A 45 4.58 -6.41 16.68
C SER A 45 5.45 -6.97 15.56
N GLN A 46 6.66 -6.43 15.38
CA GLN A 46 7.62 -6.97 14.41
C GLN A 46 7.93 -8.43 14.71
N ARG A 47 8.23 -8.78 15.96
CA ARG A 47 8.50 -10.18 16.37
C ARG A 47 7.34 -11.11 16.05
N GLU A 48 6.10 -10.68 16.31
CA GLU A 48 4.91 -11.47 15.99
C GLU A 48 4.81 -11.72 14.49
N ARG A 49 5.03 -10.71 13.64
CA ARG A 49 5.07 -10.90 12.18
C ARG A 49 6.16 -11.87 11.75
N TRP A 50 7.36 -11.76 12.32
CA TRP A 50 8.47 -12.68 12.02
C TRP A 50 8.25 -14.10 12.53
N SER A 51 7.27 -14.33 13.42
CA SER A 51 6.91 -15.67 13.86
C SER A 51 6.01 -16.43 12.89
N ASP A 52 5.38 -15.72 11.94
CA ASP A 52 4.56 -16.31 10.89
C ASP A 52 5.44 -16.84 9.73
N PRO A 53 5.44 -18.15 9.46
CA PRO A 53 6.19 -18.73 8.34
C PRO A 53 5.84 -18.10 6.99
N ALA A 54 4.58 -17.71 6.77
CA ALA A 54 4.15 -17.09 5.52
C ALA A 54 4.88 -15.75 5.30
N TYR A 55 4.96 -14.91 6.34
CA TYR A 55 5.67 -13.63 6.28
C TYR A 55 7.16 -13.82 5.96
N ILE A 56 7.82 -14.80 6.59
CA ILE A 56 9.23 -15.14 6.32
C ILE A 56 9.42 -15.56 4.86
N THR A 57 8.56 -16.44 4.34
CA THR A 57 8.66 -16.93 2.95
C THR A 57 8.49 -15.80 1.94
N THR A 58 7.52 -14.90 2.16
CA THR A 58 7.32 -13.73 1.31
C THR A 58 8.53 -12.80 1.34
N GLN A 59 9.05 -12.46 2.52
CA GLN A 59 10.22 -11.60 2.64
C GLN A 59 11.48 -12.21 2.02
N ALA A 60 11.69 -13.52 2.18
CA ALA A 60 12.80 -14.23 1.57
C ALA A 60 12.70 -14.26 0.04
N ARG A 61 11.49 -14.42 -0.51
CA ARG A 61 11.27 -14.38 -1.97
C ARG A 61 11.46 -12.99 -2.55
N GLU A 62 10.90 -11.96 -1.92
CA GLU A 62 10.97 -10.57 -2.40
C GLU A 62 12.38 -9.99 -2.33
N ARG A 63 13.11 -10.26 -1.23
CA ARG A 63 14.42 -9.62 -0.99
C ARG A 63 15.61 -10.46 -1.40
N LEU A 64 15.52 -11.78 -1.24
CA LEU A 64 16.63 -12.71 -1.43
C LEU A 64 16.41 -13.64 -2.62
N PHE A 65 15.27 -13.52 -3.32
CA PHE A 65 14.89 -14.39 -4.45
C PHE A 65 14.92 -15.87 -4.09
N TYR A 66 14.65 -16.22 -2.83
CA TYR A 66 14.56 -17.60 -2.40
C TYR A 66 13.28 -18.27 -2.89
N THR A 67 13.41 -19.55 -3.21
CA THR A 67 12.38 -20.37 -3.84
C THR A 67 12.21 -21.67 -3.06
N MET A 68 11.05 -22.32 -3.19
CA MET A 68 10.85 -23.63 -2.59
C MET A 68 11.56 -24.72 -3.41
N PRO A 69 11.96 -25.85 -2.78
CA PRO A 69 12.52 -26.97 -3.54
C PRO A 69 11.54 -27.44 -4.63
N GLY A 70 12.00 -27.43 -5.89
CA GLY A 70 11.21 -27.85 -7.06
C GLY A 70 10.47 -26.72 -7.80
N GLU A 71 10.54 -25.49 -7.32
CA GLU A 71 9.96 -24.31 -7.99
C GLU A 71 10.97 -23.70 -8.99
N VAL A 72 10.52 -23.44 -10.22
CA VAL A 72 11.34 -22.87 -11.31
C VAL A 72 11.07 -21.37 -11.42
N VAL A 73 12.08 -20.56 -11.14
CA VAL A 73 11.98 -19.09 -11.22
C VAL A 73 12.44 -18.62 -12.59
N TYR A 74 11.64 -17.79 -13.25
CA TYR A 74 12.02 -17.08 -14.48
C TYR A 74 12.45 -15.66 -14.11
N LEU A 75 13.70 -15.32 -14.40
CA LEU A 75 14.17 -13.94 -14.37
C LEU A 75 14.10 -13.40 -15.81
N ILE A 76 13.33 -12.34 -16.00
CA ILE A 76 13.27 -11.61 -17.26
C ILE A 76 14.32 -10.53 -17.16
N ASP A 77 15.40 -10.67 -17.92
CA ASP A 77 16.36 -9.61 -18.15
C ASP A 77 15.86 -8.83 -19.37
N ASP A 78 15.45 -7.58 -19.17
CA ASP A 78 15.02 -6.68 -20.27
C ASP A 78 16.26 -6.16 -21.01
N ASP A 79 17.04 -7.09 -21.60
CA ASP A 79 18.21 -6.83 -22.46
C ASP A 79 17.82 -6.27 -23.84
N LEU A 80 16.52 -6.10 -24.09
CA LEU A 80 16.01 -5.75 -25.40
C LEU A 80 16.73 -4.51 -25.96
N PRO A 81 17.16 -4.54 -27.24
CA PRO A 81 17.75 -3.38 -27.87
C PRO A 81 16.77 -2.20 -27.76
N ALA A 82 17.30 -0.97 -27.64
CA ALA A 82 16.48 0.24 -27.42
C ALA A 82 15.35 0.44 -28.46
N SER A 83 15.45 -0.21 -29.63
CA SER A 83 14.40 -0.26 -30.65
C SER A 83 13.17 -1.12 -30.30
N GLN A 84 13.30 -2.01 -29.30
CA GLN A 84 12.26 -2.91 -28.80
C GLN A 84 11.88 -2.61 -27.35
N ALA A 85 12.59 -1.70 -26.68
CA ALA A 85 12.18 -1.19 -25.38
C ALA A 85 10.79 -0.52 -25.51
N PRO A 86 9.86 -0.76 -24.56
CA PRO A 86 8.59 -0.05 -24.52
C PRO A 86 8.86 1.45 -24.55
N GLN A 87 8.36 2.14 -25.57
CA GLN A 87 8.42 3.60 -25.62
C GLN A 87 7.78 4.14 -24.32
N GLU A 88 8.48 5.04 -23.63
CA GLU A 88 7.89 5.76 -22.50
C GLU A 88 6.52 6.30 -22.92
N GLN A 89 5.54 6.17 -22.02
CA GLN A 89 4.17 6.62 -22.28
C GLN A 89 4.23 8.07 -22.76
N GLN A 90 3.92 8.26 -24.05
CA GLN A 90 3.88 9.58 -24.66
C GLN A 90 2.97 10.48 -23.82
N ASP A 91 3.39 11.72 -23.62
CA ASP A 91 2.60 12.71 -22.88
C ASP A 91 1.16 12.68 -23.39
N VAL A 92 0.24 12.34 -22.49
CA VAL A 92 -1.18 12.25 -22.79
C VAL A 92 -1.65 13.66 -23.17
N SER A 93 -2.13 13.82 -24.40
CA SER A 93 -2.63 15.11 -24.87
C SER A 93 -3.71 15.65 -23.93
N GLN A 94 -3.59 16.92 -23.56
CA GLN A 94 -4.62 17.62 -22.78
C GLN A 94 -5.84 18.00 -23.62
N ASP A 95 -5.78 17.79 -24.94
CA ASP A 95 -6.91 17.98 -25.82
C ASP A 95 -7.86 16.77 -25.77
N VAL A 96 -9.14 17.06 -25.53
CA VAL A 96 -10.18 16.04 -25.58
C VAL A 96 -10.47 15.69 -27.04
N GLY A 97 -9.91 14.57 -27.50
CA GLY A 97 -10.21 14.01 -28.81
C GLY A 97 -11.60 13.35 -28.84
N GLN A 98 -12.37 13.60 -29.90
CA GLN A 98 -13.58 12.81 -30.17
C GLN A 98 -13.17 11.47 -30.78
N THR A 99 -13.28 10.40 -30.01
CA THR A 99 -13.12 9.04 -30.52
C THR A 99 -14.31 8.71 -31.42
N ARG A 100 -14.06 8.10 -32.59
CA ARG A 100 -15.11 7.64 -33.53
C ARG A 100 -16.06 6.60 -32.92
N THR A 101 -15.66 6.03 -31.79
CA THR A 101 -16.32 4.95 -31.10
C THR A 101 -16.87 5.44 -29.76
N ASP A 102 -18.19 5.53 -29.66
CA ASP A 102 -18.89 5.66 -28.38
C ASP A 102 -19.00 4.27 -27.73
N TRP A 103 -18.09 4.00 -26.80
CA TRP A 103 -18.00 2.74 -26.08
C TRP A 103 -19.26 2.45 -25.26
N MET A 104 -19.94 3.49 -24.75
CA MET A 104 -21.14 3.33 -23.93
C MET A 104 -22.29 2.83 -24.80
N SER A 105 -22.47 3.45 -25.97
CA SER A 105 -23.43 2.98 -26.97
C SER A 105 -23.12 1.57 -27.47
N GLN A 106 -21.84 1.22 -27.64
CA GLN A 106 -21.44 -0.14 -28.03
C GLN A 106 -21.72 -1.17 -26.94
N LEU A 107 -21.47 -0.83 -25.67
CA LEU A 107 -21.75 -1.70 -24.54
C LEU A 107 -23.24 -2.01 -24.44
N VAL A 108 -24.10 -0.99 -24.50
CA VAL A 108 -25.56 -1.16 -24.46
C VAL A 108 -26.03 -2.01 -25.63
N ARG A 109 -25.53 -1.74 -26.84
CA ARG A 109 -25.85 -2.56 -28.03
C ARG A 109 -25.46 -4.02 -27.82
N SER A 110 -24.26 -4.30 -27.31
CA SER A 110 -23.77 -5.65 -27.05
C SER A 110 -24.68 -6.42 -26.08
N VAL A 111 -25.09 -5.77 -24.98
CA VAL A 111 -26.02 -6.39 -24.01
C VAL A 111 -27.38 -6.66 -24.65
N THR A 112 -27.91 -5.71 -25.41
CA THR A 112 -29.22 -5.89 -26.08
C THR A 112 -29.16 -6.96 -27.18
N SER A 113 -28.07 -7.04 -27.95
CA SER A 113 -27.91 -8.06 -28.98
C SER A 113 -27.70 -9.44 -28.39
N ALA A 114 -26.98 -9.55 -27.27
CA ALA A 114 -26.82 -10.79 -26.54
C ALA A 114 -28.16 -11.25 -25.93
N GLY A 115 -28.97 -10.33 -25.40
CA GLY A 115 -30.30 -10.64 -24.88
C GLY A 115 -31.33 -11.01 -25.96
N ALA A 116 -31.17 -10.47 -27.17
CA ALA A 116 -32.03 -10.78 -28.33
C ALA A 116 -31.54 -11.98 -29.14
N ALA A 117 -30.34 -12.52 -28.84
CA ALA A 117 -29.79 -13.66 -29.54
C ALA A 117 -30.68 -14.88 -29.29
N GLN A 118 -31.18 -15.49 -30.37
CA GLN A 118 -31.87 -16.77 -30.26
C GLN A 118 -30.85 -17.84 -29.90
N VAL A 119 -31.11 -18.56 -28.80
CA VAL A 119 -30.31 -19.73 -28.44
C VAL A 119 -30.51 -20.77 -29.54
N ALA A 120 -29.48 -21.01 -30.34
CA ALA A 120 -29.44 -22.18 -31.20
C ALA A 120 -29.45 -23.42 -30.28
N ALA A 121 -30.51 -24.23 -30.34
CA ALA A 121 -30.53 -25.51 -29.67
C ALA A 121 -29.40 -26.36 -30.28
N PRO A 122 -28.43 -26.86 -29.50
CA PRO A 122 -27.41 -27.73 -30.03
C PRO A 122 -28.08 -29.03 -30.51
N THR A 123 -28.15 -29.22 -31.82
CA THR A 123 -28.58 -30.48 -32.41
C THR A 123 -27.44 -31.49 -32.25
N ILE A 124 -27.33 -32.10 -31.07
CA ILE A 124 -26.39 -33.21 -30.87
C ILE A 124 -26.89 -34.40 -31.70
N GLY A 125 -26.29 -34.62 -32.88
CA GLY A 125 -26.44 -35.85 -33.66
C GLY A 125 -26.82 -35.72 -35.14
N VAL A 126 -26.99 -34.51 -35.71
CA VAL A 126 -27.23 -34.35 -37.15
C VAL A 126 -26.07 -33.58 -37.79
N PRO A 127 -25.36 -34.15 -38.79
CA PRO A 127 -24.33 -33.42 -39.53
C PRO A 127 -24.93 -32.22 -40.26
N ASP A 128 -24.26 -31.07 -40.24
CA ASP A 128 -24.64 -29.92 -41.05
C ASP A 128 -24.72 -30.31 -42.53
N PRO A 129 -25.74 -29.88 -43.28
CA PRO A 129 -25.79 -30.09 -44.72
C PRO A 129 -24.59 -29.38 -45.37
N ALA A 130 -23.84 -30.12 -46.18
CA ALA A 130 -22.66 -29.60 -46.86
C ALA A 130 -22.99 -28.35 -47.68
N PRO A 131 -22.13 -27.32 -47.68
CA PRO A 131 -22.35 -26.15 -48.51
C PRO A 131 -22.30 -26.57 -49.99
N THR A 132 -23.38 -26.28 -50.72
CA THR A 132 -23.42 -26.39 -52.18
C THR A 132 -22.45 -25.39 -52.83
N PRO A 133 -21.78 -25.79 -53.93
CA PRO A 133 -20.83 -24.93 -54.66
C PRO A 133 -21.51 -23.74 -55.34
#